data_AF-A0A661PXN0-F1
#
_entry.id   AF-A0A661PXN0-F1
#
_cell.length_a   1.000
_cell.length_b   1.000
_cell.length_c   1.000
_cell.angle_alpha   90.00
_cell.angle_beta   90.00
_cell.angle_gamma   90.00
#
_symmetry.space_group_name_H-M   'P 1'
#
loop_
_entity.id
_entity.type
_entity.pdbx_description
1 polymer ?
#
loop_
_entity_poly.entity_id
_entity_poly.type
_entity_poly.pdbx_seq_one_letter_code
_entity_poly.pdbx_strand_id
1 'polypeptide(L)'
;MSTVDRSRFVFLGGIPVFDYMIALSLADICKVVGNDIIMIDDKILLPLGTVFVCRVESLDDLIYINPMAACDIQKVNDKYYYTMTLGGKHSEQSTLSLRLVELEGLVNELNQVYPEIVRDENDLKLIVVENIVQIQLGGNNRNLIEAISALYDSPELQPDCLGLECEHLFFFDVKNPKFKLLKKFYQDFRVTIGDIPEIHIENLVPRISYVVTIKDDSGKSLDRIVLSNQTNEEVIPIERLAQRYFDLEYKLRKDSDFVSTNLIINSLTNPEELRLVCRLLHTAYASAVTTFL
;
A
#
# COMPACT_ATOMS: atom_id res chain seq x y z
N MET A 1 7.33 -22.70 40.33
CA MET A 1 6.63 -22.19 39.14
C MET A 1 7.69 -21.58 38.26
N SER A 2 8.04 -22.24 37.16
CA SER A 2 8.98 -21.68 36.17
C SER A 2 8.32 -20.45 35.54
N THR A 3 9.01 -19.31 35.61
CA THR A 3 8.72 -18.17 34.76
C THR A 3 8.81 -18.67 33.32
N VAL A 4 7.68 -18.73 32.62
CA VAL A 4 7.70 -18.95 31.17
C VAL A 4 8.41 -17.75 30.59
N ASP A 5 9.61 -17.95 30.04
CA ASP A 5 10.32 -16.92 29.27
C ASP A 5 9.40 -16.49 28.13
N ARG A 6 8.79 -15.31 28.29
CA ARG A 6 7.92 -14.75 27.26
C ARG A 6 8.81 -14.25 26.16
N SER A 7 8.75 -14.86 24.97
CA SER A 7 9.49 -14.35 23.83
C SER A 7 8.70 -13.28 23.10
N ARG A 8 9.37 -12.21 22.67
CA ARG A 8 8.75 -11.08 21.96
C ARG A 8 9.28 -11.03 20.54
N PHE A 9 8.41 -10.74 19.59
CA PHE A 9 8.79 -10.49 18.20
C PHE A 9 8.53 -9.04 17.85
N VAL A 10 9.61 -8.32 17.50
CA VAL A 10 9.52 -6.94 17.05
C VAL A 10 9.73 -6.92 15.55
N PHE A 11 8.69 -6.51 14.83
CA PHE A 11 8.70 -6.34 13.39
C PHE A 11 9.02 -4.90 13.06
N LEU A 12 10.13 -4.68 12.36
CA LEU A 12 10.48 -3.39 11.80
C LEU A 12 9.94 -3.32 10.37
N GLY A 13 8.97 -2.45 10.17
CA GLY A 13 8.47 -2.08 8.86
C GLY A 13 8.64 -0.59 8.59
N GLY A 14 8.67 -0.25 7.30
CA GLY A 14 8.62 1.12 6.81
C GLY A 14 7.21 1.70 6.89
N ILE A 15 6.69 2.21 5.77
CA ILE A 15 5.36 2.82 5.71
C ILE A 15 4.35 1.79 5.17
N PRO A 16 3.22 1.55 5.85
CA PRO A 16 2.22 0.60 5.38
C PRO A 16 1.60 1.09 4.06
N VAL A 17 1.39 0.14 3.15
CA VAL A 17 0.73 0.36 1.87
C VAL A 17 -0.73 -0.07 1.95
N PHE A 18 -1.64 0.71 1.37
CA PHE A 18 -3.05 0.33 1.22
C PHE A 18 -3.35 -0.01 -0.24
N ASP A 19 -3.71 -1.26 -0.51
CA ASP A 19 -4.06 -1.74 -1.84
C ASP A 19 -5.59 -1.72 -2.01
N TYR A 20 -6.06 -0.93 -2.97
CA TYR A 20 -7.45 -0.86 -3.42
C TYR A 20 -7.60 -1.84 -4.58
N MET A 21 -8.33 -2.93 -4.33
CA MET A 21 -8.47 -4.03 -5.27
C MET A 21 -9.57 -3.72 -6.28
N ILE A 22 -9.18 -3.36 -7.50
CA ILE A 22 -10.09 -2.97 -8.58
C ILE A 22 -10.17 -4.13 -9.58
N ALA A 23 -11.30 -4.84 -9.56
CA ALA A 23 -11.56 -5.92 -10.51
C ALA A 23 -12.49 -5.43 -11.62
N LEU A 24 -11.99 -5.44 -12.86
CA LEU A 24 -12.72 -5.06 -14.08
C LEU A 24 -12.91 -6.27 -14.97
N SER A 25 -13.98 -6.28 -15.77
CA SER A 25 -14.09 -7.19 -16.91
C SER A 25 -13.71 -6.46 -18.21
N LEU A 26 -13.09 -7.17 -19.15
CA LEU A 26 -12.82 -6.61 -20.48
C LEU A 26 -14.11 -6.21 -21.18
N ALA A 27 -15.19 -6.97 -20.98
CA ALA A 27 -16.51 -6.66 -21.50
C ALA A 27 -17.04 -5.30 -21.02
N ASP A 28 -16.87 -4.96 -19.73
CA ASP A 28 -17.31 -3.66 -19.19
C ASP A 28 -16.49 -2.51 -19.78
N ILE A 29 -15.18 -2.71 -19.93
CA ILE A 29 -14.31 -1.74 -20.58
C ILE A 29 -14.80 -1.51 -22.02
N CYS A 30 -14.95 -2.59 -22.80
CA CYS A 30 -15.42 -2.54 -24.20
C CYS A 30 -16.83 -1.96 -24.33
N LYS A 31 -17.72 -2.14 -23.35
CA LYS A 31 -19.06 -1.53 -23.37
C LYS A 31 -18.99 0.00 -23.31
N VAL A 32 -18.02 0.55 -22.58
CA VAL A 32 -17.84 1.99 -22.40
C VAL A 32 -17.00 2.60 -23.53
N VAL A 33 -15.89 1.97 -23.88
CA VAL A 33 -14.96 2.51 -24.89
C VAL A 33 -15.23 2.00 -26.30
N GLY A 34 -16.16 1.06 -26.47
CA GLY A 34 -16.47 0.42 -27.75
C GLY A 34 -15.26 -0.32 -28.31
N ASN A 35 -15.02 -0.14 -29.62
CA ASN A 35 -13.84 -0.67 -30.31
C ASN A 35 -12.59 0.21 -30.14
N ASP A 36 -12.64 1.21 -29.24
CA ASP A 36 -11.56 2.17 -29.01
C ASP A 36 -10.61 1.68 -27.89
N ILE A 37 -10.22 0.41 -27.94
CA ILE A 37 -9.27 -0.23 -27.04
C ILE A 37 -8.22 -0.94 -27.88
N ILE A 38 -6.95 -0.83 -27.50
CA ILE A 38 -5.85 -1.50 -28.19
C ILE A 38 -5.10 -2.35 -27.18
N MET A 39 -4.99 -3.65 -27.46
CA MET A 39 -4.19 -4.59 -26.69
C MET A 39 -2.98 -5.02 -27.54
N ILE A 40 -1.77 -4.80 -27.04
CA ILE A 40 -0.52 -5.16 -27.70
C ILE A 40 0.38 -5.84 -26.67
N ASP A 41 0.68 -7.12 -26.87
CA ASP A 41 1.49 -7.94 -25.95
C ASP A 41 0.99 -7.83 -24.50
N ASP A 42 1.77 -7.20 -23.63
CA ASP A 42 1.50 -6.96 -22.22
C ASP A 42 0.89 -5.58 -21.94
N LYS A 43 0.46 -4.84 -22.96
CA LYS A 43 -0.05 -3.47 -22.82
C LYS A 43 -1.50 -3.36 -23.22
N ILE A 44 -2.23 -2.54 -22.45
CA ILE A 44 -3.59 -2.12 -22.73
C ILE A 44 -3.58 -0.60 -22.87
N LEU A 45 -4.03 -0.13 -24.02
CA LEU A 45 -4.17 1.28 -24.34
C LEU A 45 -5.65 1.62 -24.26
N LEU A 46 -5.99 2.56 -23.37
CA LEU A 46 -7.33 3.09 -23.24
C LEU A 46 -7.37 4.55 -23.67
N PRO A 47 -8.47 5.01 -24.29
CA PRO A 47 -8.57 6.38 -24.77
C PRO A 47 -8.39 7.35 -23.61
N LEU A 48 -7.74 8.47 -23.89
CA LEU A 48 -7.65 9.56 -22.93
C LEU A 48 -9.06 10.01 -22.51
N GLY A 49 -9.26 10.29 -21.21
CA GLY A 49 -10.58 10.51 -20.60
C GLY A 49 -11.24 9.25 -20.02
N THR A 50 -10.62 8.07 -20.15
CA THR A 50 -11.14 6.83 -19.53
C THR A 50 -10.77 6.73 -18.05
N VAL A 51 -11.78 6.62 -17.19
CA VAL A 51 -11.66 6.76 -15.71
C VAL A 51 -12.39 5.60 -15.04
N PHE A 52 -11.85 5.08 -13.94
CA PHE A 52 -12.51 4.02 -13.16
C PHE A 52 -13.32 4.61 -12.02
N VAL A 53 -14.63 4.34 -12.02
CA VAL A 53 -15.55 4.78 -10.98
C VAL A 53 -15.73 3.65 -9.97
N CYS A 54 -15.26 3.86 -8.75
CA CYS A 54 -15.19 2.83 -7.73
C CYS A 54 -16.09 3.17 -6.55
N ARG A 55 -16.86 2.17 -6.07
CA ARG A 55 -17.45 2.21 -4.73
C ARG A 55 -16.52 1.48 -3.77
N VAL A 56 -16.17 2.11 -2.66
CA VAL A 56 -15.24 1.53 -1.66
C VAL A 56 -16.01 1.25 -0.37
N GLU A 57 -15.82 0.07 0.22
CA GLU A 57 -16.59 -0.38 1.39
C GLU A 57 -16.58 0.60 2.57
N SER A 58 -15.46 1.31 2.78
CA SER A 58 -15.27 2.22 3.91
C SER A 58 -15.49 3.70 3.58
N LEU A 59 -15.97 4.01 2.38
CA LEU A 59 -16.24 5.37 1.94
C LEU A 59 -17.70 5.45 1.49
N ASP A 60 -18.41 6.46 1.99
CA ASP A 60 -19.81 6.67 1.63
C ASP A 60 -19.96 7.12 0.16
N ASP A 61 -18.96 7.84 -0.35
CA ASP A 61 -18.95 8.40 -1.71
C ASP A 61 -18.20 7.52 -2.72
N LEU A 62 -18.58 7.67 -4.00
CA LEU A 62 -17.81 7.15 -5.13
C LEU A 62 -16.44 7.83 -5.19
N ILE A 63 -15.44 7.07 -5.61
CA ILE A 63 -14.12 7.63 -5.95
C ILE A 63 -13.83 7.42 -7.42
N TYR A 64 -13.16 8.40 -8.01
CA TYR A 64 -12.74 8.40 -9.40
C TYR A 64 -11.24 8.15 -9.46
N ILE A 65 -10.83 7.05 -10.06
CA ILE A 65 -9.42 6.72 -10.28
C ILE A 65 -9.07 7.15 -11.69
N ASN A 66 -8.08 8.02 -11.79
CA ASN A 66 -7.62 8.64 -13.02
C ASN A 66 -6.27 8.05 -13.45
N PRO A 67 -6.22 7.04 -14.34
CA PRO A 67 -4.96 6.44 -14.76
C PRO A 67 -4.03 7.41 -15.50
N MET A 68 -4.56 8.52 -16.04
CA MET A 68 -3.77 9.54 -16.74
C MET A 68 -2.81 10.28 -15.80
N ALA A 69 -3.05 10.20 -14.48
CA ALA A 69 -2.13 10.72 -13.49
C ALA A 69 -0.84 9.89 -13.36
N ALA A 70 -0.84 8.61 -13.75
CA ALA A 70 0.29 7.70 -13.54
C ALA A 70 0.86 7.09 -14.83
N CYS A 71 0.04 6.96 -15.88
CA CYS A 71 0.38 6.23 -17.09
C CYS A 71 0.92 7.14 -18.20
N ASP A 72 1.78 6.58 -19.05
CA ASP A 72 2.30 7.27 -20.24
C ASP A 72 1.19 7.50 -21.28
N ILE A 73 1.19 8.68 -21.89
CA ILE A 73 0.24 9.08 -22.92
C ILE A 73 0.92 9.03 -24.29
N GLN A 74 0.23 8.45 -25.26
CA GLN A 74 0.70 8.33 -26.63
C GLN A 74 -0.41 8.59 -27.65
N LYS A 75 0.00 9.03 -28.84
CA LYS A 75 -0.90 9.32 -29.96
C LYS A 75 -0.82 8.21 -31.01
N VAL A 76 -1.95 7.60 -31.34
CA VAL A 76 -2.10 6.53 -32.33
C VAL A 76 -3.22 6.90 -33.30
N ASN A 77 -2.93 6.99 -34.61
CA ASN A 77 -3.90 7.38 -35.66
C ASN A 77 -4.75 8.59 -35.28
N ASP A 78 -4.09 9.67 -34.88
CA ASP A 78 -4.71 10.93 -34.44
C ASP A 78 -5.56 10.91 -33.15
N LYS A 79 -5.57 9.79 -32.42
CA LYS A 79 -6.21 9.67 -31.12
C LYS A 79 -5.20 9.50 -30.00
N TYR A 80 -5.52 10.00 -28.81
CA TYR A 80 -4.69 9.87 -27.62
C TYR A 80 -5.15 8.71 -26.74
N TYR A 81 -4.19 7.93 -26.27
CA TYR A 81 -4.38 6.82 -25.36
C TYR A 81 -3.40 6.93 -24.20
N TYR A 82 -3.81 6.51 -23.00
CA TYR A 82 -2.85 6.18 -21.95
C TYR A 82 -2.56 4.68 -21.96
N THR A 83 -1.34 4.32 -21.56
CA THR A 83 -0.84 2.94 -21.65
C THR A 83 -0.70 2.33 -20.27
N MET A 84 -1.38 1.20 -20.05
CA MET A 84 -1.23 0.38 -18.85
C MET A 84 -0.51 -0.92 -19.20
N THR A 85 0.61 -1.18 -18.55
CA THR A 85 1.36 -2.45 -18.69
C THR A 85 0.87 -3.47 -17.66
N LEU A 86 0.42 -4.64 -18.13
CA LEU A 86 0.11 -5.82 -17.34
C LEU A 86 1.36 -6.29 -16.59
N GLY A 87 1.24 -6.52 -15.28
CA GLY A 87 2.39 -6.78 -14.40
C GLY A 87 3.19 -5.52 -14.03
N GLY A 88 2.84 -4.35 -14.58
CA GLY A 88 3.53 -3.09 -14.39
C GLY A 88 3.10 -2.32 -13.13
N LYS A 89 4.00 -1.45 -12.65
CA LYS A 89 3.74 -0.47 -11.59
C LYS A 89 3.99 0.94 -12.09
N HIS A 90 3.00 1.80 -11.96
CA HIS A 90 2.96 3.17 -12.44
C HIS A 90 2.73 4.11 -11.27
N SER A 91 3.59 5.11 -11.11
CA SER A 91 3.49 6.09 -10.03
C SER A 91 2.87 7.37 -10.55
N GLU A 92 2.00 7.97 -9.74
CA GLU A 92 1.41 9.28 -9.97
C GLU A 92 2.50 10.32 -10.23
N GLN A 93 2.28 11.12 -11.26
CA GLN A 93 3.08 12.24 -11.67
C GLN A 93 2.39 13.53 -11.20
N SER A 94 3.16 14.53 -10.80
CA SER A 94 2.71 15.63 -9.95
C SER A 94 1.64 16.57 -10.54
N THR A 95 1.20 16.40 -11.78
CA THR A 95 0.31 17.35 -12.49
C THR A 95 -1.18 17.00 -12.44
N LEU A 96 -1.54 15.74 -12.18
CA LEU A 96 -2.93 15.27 -12.14
C LEU A 96 -3.14 14.43 -10.88
N SER A 97 -4.32 14.53 -10.29
CA SER A 97 -4.68 13.69 -9.15
C SER A 97 -5.07 12.30 -9.62
N LEU A 98 -4.45 11.27 -9.06
CA LEU A 98 -4.76 9.87 -9.31
C LEU A 98 -6.14 9.48 -8.76
N ARG A 99 -6.60 10.15 -7.70
CA ARG A 99 -7.89 9.86 -7.07
C ARG A 99 -8.61 11.13 -6.65
N LEU A 100 -9.86 11.26 -7.12
CA LEU A 100 -10.78 12.32 -6.72
C LEU A 100 -12.07 11.73 -6.13
N VAL A 101 -12.81 12.57 -5.40
CA VAL A 101 -14.13 12.24 -4.81
C VAL A 101 -15.28 12.92 -5.55
N GLU A 102 -14.99 13.88 -6.43
CA GLU A 102 -15.97 14.65 -7.19
C GLU A 102 -15.64 14.63 -8.68
N LEU A 103 -16.67 14.44 -9.50
CA LEU A 103 -16.54 14.39 -10.96
C LEU A 103 -16.14 15.76 -11.53
N GLU A 104 -16.71 16.84 -11.00
CA GLU A 104 -16.40 18.22 -11.41
C GLU A 104 -14.91 18.53 -11.25
N GLY A 105 -14.31 18.14 -10.12
CA GLY A 105 -12.87 18.30 -9.89
C GLY A 105 -12.02 17.57 -10.92
N LEU A 106 -12.43 16.37 -11.32
CA LEU A 106 -11.71 15.56 -12.31
C LEU A 106 -11.79 16.20 -13.70
N VAL A 107 -12.97 16.66 -14.10
CA VAL A 107 -13.16 17.36 -15.38
C VAL A 107 -12.32 18.61 -15.41
N ASN A 108 -12.31 19.40 -14.33
CA ASN A 108 -11.51 20.62 -14.24
C ASN A 108 -10.00 20.34 -14.37
N GLU A 109 -9.47 19.34 -13.66
CA GLU A 109 -8.06 18.95 -13.80
C GLU A 109 -7.72 18.50 -15.22
N LEU A 110 -8.54 17.63 -15.80
CA LEU A 110 -8.30 17.12 -17.16
C LEU A 110 -8.48 18.18 -18.23
N ASN A 111 -9.42 19.10 -18.07
CA ASN A 111 -9.61 20.22 -18.98
C ASN A 111 -8.44 21.21 -18.95
N GLN A 112 -7.82 21.41 -17.79
CA GLN A 112 -6.63 22.26 -17.69
C GLN A 112 -5.42 21.68 -18.42
N VAL A 113 -5.27 20.35 -18.42
CA VAL A 113 -4.11 19.67 -19.00
C VAL A 113 -4.35 19.25 -20.46
N TYR A 114 -5.58 18.83 -20.80
CA TYR A 114 -5.99 18.32 -22.11
C TYR A 114 -7.30 18.96 -22.60
N PRO A 115 -7.38 20.30 -22.73
CA PRO A 115 -8.61 21.02 -23.07
C PRO A 115 -9.19 20.66 -24.44
N GLU A 116 -8.34 20.21 -25.37
CA GLU A 116 -8.74 19.78 -26.71
C GLU A 116 -9.34 18.36 -26.75
N ILE A 117 -9.20 17.60 -25.66
CA ILE A 117 -9.66 16.21 -25.54
C ILE A 117 -10.79 16.08 -24.53
N VAL A 118 -10.67 16.73 -23.37
CA VAL A 118 -11.67 16.72 -22.30
C VAL A 118 -12.12 18.15 -22.03
N ARG A 119 -13.34 18.49 -22.46
CA ARG A 119 -13.95 19.82 -22.27
C ARG A 119 -14.98 19.82 -21.16
N ASP A 120 -15.78 18.77 -21.10
CA ASP A 120 -16.82 18.58 -20.10
C ASP A 120 -17.01 17.10 -19.75
N GLU A 121 -17.96 16.81 -18.87
CA GLU A 121 -18.27 15.45 -18.41
C GLU A 121 -18.60 14.46 -19.53
N ASN A 122 -19.15 14.93 -20.67
CA ASN A 122 -19.54 14.05 -21.77
C ASN A 122 -18.35 13.51 -22.56
N ASP A 123 -17.18 14.13 -22.44
CA ASP A 123 -15.94 13.65 -23.05
C ASP A 123 -15.30 12.51 -22.21
N LEU A 124 -15.77 12.25 -20.98
CA LEU A 124 -15.26 11.19 -20.12
C LEU A 124 -15.85 9.82 -20.45
N LYS A 125 -15.00 8.80 -20.39
CA LYS A 125 -15.37 7.38 -20.52
C LYS A 125 -15.34 6.74 -19.14
N LEU A 126 -16.46 6.83 -18.43
CA LEU A 126 -16.58 6.34 -17.04
C LEU A 126 -16.86 4.84 -17.00
N ILE A 127 -15.86 4.07 -16.58
CA ILE A 127 -15.98 2.61 -16.38
C ILE A 127 -16.35 2.37 -14.92
N VAL A 128 -17.59 1.95 -14.69
CA VAL A 128 -18.09 1.64 -13.34
C VAL A 128 -17.62 0.25 -12.93
N VAL A 129 -16.87 0.19 -11.84
CA VAL A 129 -16.45 -1.07 -11.22
C VAL A 129 -17.67 -1.70 -10.55
N GLU A 130 -18.12 -2.86 -11.04
CA GLU A 130 -19.34 -3.50 -10.55
C GLU A 130 -19.25 -3.91 -9.08
N ASN A 131 -18.10 -4.44 -8.69
CA ASN A 131 -17.88 -4.94 -7.33
C ASN A 131 -17.37 -3.83 -6.42
N ILE A 132 -17.76 -3.90 -5.14
CA ILE A 132 -17.22 -3.02 -4.11
C ILE A 132 -15.71 -3.25 -4.02
N VAL A 133 -14.94 -2.17 -4.16
CA VAL A 133 -13.49 -2.16 -4.03
C VAL A 133 -13.13 -2.39 -2.57
N GLN A 134 -12.43 -3.50 -2.34
CA GLN A 134 -11.88 -3.84 -1.04
C GLN A 134 -10.54 -3.14 -0.85
N ILE A 135 -10.33 -2.59 0.34
CA ILE A 135 -9.03 -2.10 0.77
C ILE A 135 -8.34 -3.22 1.54
N GLN A 136 -7.09 -3.48 1.22
CA GLN A 136 -6.25 -4.46 1.90
C GLN A 136 -4.91 -3.81 2.30
N LEU A 137 -4.22 -4.42 3.27
CA LEU A 137 -2.80 -4.13 3.46
C LEU A 137 -2.00 -4.65 2.28
N GLY A 138 -1.03 -3.87 1.82
CA GLY A 138 -0.14 -4.25 0.73
C GLY A 138 0.63 -5.53 1.06
N GLY A 139 0.98 -6.27 0.01
CA GLY A 139 1.47 -7.65 0.10
C GLY A 139 2.56 -7.89 1.13
N ASN A 140 3.57 -7.02 1.24
CA ASN A 140 4.66 -7.21 2.20
C ASN A 140 4.20 -7.08 3.66
N ASN A 141 3.38 -6.08 3.98
CA ASN A 141 2.84 -5.92 5.33
C ASN A 141 1.85 -7.04 5.65
N ARG A 142 0.97 -7.36 4.70
CA ARG A 142 -0.07 -8.38 4.87
C ARG A 142 0.51 -9.78 5.05
N ASN A 143 1.37 -10.23 4.15
CA ASN A 143 1.93 -11.59 4.19
C ASN A 143 2.68 -11.86 5.48
N LEU A 144 3.42 -10.87 5.98
CA LEU A 144 4.13 -10.98 7.26
C LEU A 144 3.13 -11.16 8.40
N ILE A 145 2.14 -10.28 8.49
CA ILE A 145 1.17 -10.29 9.57
C ILE A 145 0.29 -11.56 9.52
N GLU A 146 -0.07 -12.03 8.33
CA GLU A 146 -0.74 -13.32 8.10
C GLU A 146 0.13 -14.51 8.53
N ALA A 147 1.41 -14.53 8.17
CA ALA A 147 2.33 -15.60 8.56
C ALA A 147 2.49 -15.68 10.08
N ILE A 148 2.57 -14.53 10.75
CA ILE A 148 2.57 -14.45 12.22
C ILE A 148 1.28 -15.04 12.78
N SER A 149 0.12 -14.57 12.31
CA SER A 149 -1.18 -15.06 12.79
C SER A 149 -1.32 -16.57 12.60
N ALA A 150 -0.88 -17.09 11.46
CA ALA A 150 -0.94 -18.52 11.16
C ALA A 150 -0.09 -19.38 12.11
N LEU A 151 1.04 -18.87 12.60
CA LEU A 151 1.84 -19.56 13.62
C LEU A 151 1.06 -19.68 14.94
N TYR A 152 0.36 -18.63 15.35
CA TYR A 152 -0.45 -18.62 16.58
C TYR A 152 -1.70 -19.49 16.50
N ASP A 153 -2.32 -19.56 15.32
CA ASP A 153 -3.55 -20.33 15.12
C ASP A 153 -3.29 -21.82 14.83
N SER A 154 -2.02 -22.22 14.64
CA SER A 154 -1.60 -23.62 14.46
C SER A 154 -1.74 -24.41 15.76
N PRO A 155 -2.63 -25.43 15.84
CA PRO A 155 -2.80 -26.24 17.06
C PRO A 155 -1.53 -26.94 17.50
N GLU A 156 -0.67 -27.33 16.56
CA GLU A 156 0.58 -28.01 16.82
C GLU A 156 1.64 -27.09 17.44
N LEU A 157 1.63 -25.79 17.09
CA LEU A 157 2.59 -24.79 17.57
C LEU A 157 2.05 -23.95 18.73
N GLN A 158 0.73 -24.01 18.99
CA GLN A 158 0.08 -23.25 20.05
C GLN A 158 0.74 -23.39 21.44
N PRO A 159 1.22 -24.58 21.88
CA PRO A 159 1.90 -24.71 23.17
C PRO A 159 3.21 -23.93 23.23
N ASP A 160 3.94 -23.83 22.11
CA ASP A 160 5.21 -23.12 21.99
C ASP A 160 5.01 -21.62 21.77
N CYS A 161 3.86 -21.22 21.22
CA CYS A 161 3.50 -19.83 20.97
C CYS A 161 2.74 -19.17 22.14
N LEU A 162 2.42 -19.92 23.20
CA LEU A 162 1.65 -19.41 24.33
C LEU A 162 2.44 -18.34 25.10
N GLY A 163 1.96 -17.09 25.05
CA GLY A 163 2.57 -15.96 25.76
C GLY A 163 3.62 -15.20 24.94
N LEU A 164 3.75 -15.48 23.64
CA LEU A 164 4.51 -14.64 22.73
C LEU A 164 3.77 -13.33 22.45
N GLU A 165 4.51 -12.22 22.44
CA GLU A 165 3.98 -10.90 22.09
C GLU A 165 4.55 -10.46 20.72
N CYS A 166 3.67 -10.12 19.78
CA CYS A 166 4.06 -9.60 18.46
C CYS A 166 3.71 -8.12 18.33
N GLU A 167 4.73 -7.31 18.13
CA GLU A 167 4.60 -5.87 17.91
C GLU A 167 5.19 -5.48 16.56
N HIS A 168 4.44 -4.70 15.78
CA HIS A 168 4.95 -4.12 14.54
C HIS A 168 5.14 -2.61 14.68
N LEU A 169 6.38 -2.18 14.51
CA LEU A 169 6.78 -0.78 14.49
C LEU A 169 6.91 -0.31 13.04
N PHE A 170 6.11 0.69 12.68
CA PHE A 170 6.05 1.29 11.34
C PHE A 170 5.82 2.80 11.45
N PHE A 171 6.01 3.54 10.35
CA PHE A 171 5.74 4.98 10.32
C PHE A 171 4.35 5.28 9.77
N PHE A 172 3.60 6.14 10.45
CA PHE A 172 2.27 6.56 10.03
C PHE A 172 1.88 7.93 10.57
N ASP A 173 1.07 8.69 9.83
CA ASP A 173 0.38 9.82 10.44
C ASP A 173 -0.88 9.33 11.17
N VAL A 174 -0.84 9.27 12.50
CA VAL A 174 -1.96 8.81 13.33
C VAL A 174 -3.18 9.75 13.26
N LYS A 175 -2.99 10.99 12.77
CA LYS A 175 -4.08 11.93 12.48
C LYS A 175 -4.74 11.64 11.12
N ASN A 176 -4.10 10.86 10.24
CA ASN A 176 -4.68 10.45 8.97
C ASN A 176 -5.94 9.60 9.21
N PRO A 177 -7.07 9.87 8.54
CA PRO A 177 -8.31 9.11 8.70
C PRO A 177 -8.15 7.59 8.50
N LYS A 178 -7.19 7.18 7.65
CA LYS A 178 -6.89 5.76 7.39
C LYS A 178 -6.24 5.03 8.57
N PHE A 179 -5.82 5.74 9.62
CA PHE A 179 -5.26 5.08 10.81
C PHE A 179 -6.25 4.14 11.48
N LYS A 180 -7.56 4.45 11.46
CA LYS A 180 -8.60 3.55 11.97
C LYS A 180 -8.65 2.24 11.21
N LEU A 181 -8.57 2.32 9.88
CA LEU A 181 -8.55 1.14 9.01
C LEU A 181 -7.28 0.31 9.26
N LEU A 182 -6.13 0.98 9.41
CA LEU A 182 -4.88 0.33 9.77
C LEU A 182 -5.02 -0.46 11.08
N LYS A 183 -5.55 0.17 12.15
CA LYS A 183 -5.80 -0.49 13.44
C LYS A 183 -6.65 -1.75 13.28
N LYS A 184 -7.71 -1.69 12.48
CA LYS A 184 -8.59 -2.83 12.23
C LYS A 184 -7.81 -4.00 11.63
N PHE A 185 -7.00 -3.77 10.60
CA PHE A 185 -6.20 -4.84 10.00
C PHE A 185 -5.27 -5.51 11.03
N TYR A 186 -4.55 -4.74 11.83
CA TYR A 186 -3.67 -5.30 12.86
C TYR A 186 -4.42 -6.07 13.95
N GLN A 187 -5.61 -5.59 14.34
CA GLN A 187 -6.49 -6.29 15.28
C GLN A 187 -6.98 -7.64 14.72
N ASP A 188 -7.37 -7.67 13.44
CA ASP A 188 -7.85 -8.88 12.77
C ASP A 188 -6.78 -9.99 12.77
N PHE A 189 -5.49 -9.62 12.78
CA PHE A 189 -4.35 -10.54 12.84
C PHE A 189 -3.72 -10.70 14.23
N ARG A 190 -4.34 -10.14 15.29
CA ARG A 190 -3.83 -10.19 16.68
C ARG A 190 -2.40 -9.67 16.85
N VAL A 191 -1.97 -8.73 16.01
CA VAL A 191 -0.67 -8.07 16.14
C VAL A 191 -0.86 -6.71 16.79
N THR A 192 -0.04 -6.37 17.79
CA THR A 192 -0.10 -5.06 18.40
C THR A 192 0.61 -4.04 17.52
N ILE A 193 -0.04 -2.88 17.37
CA ILE A 193 0.64 -1.68 16.88
C ILE A 193 1.40 -1.14 18.08
N GLY A 194 2.69 -0.86 17.91
CA GLY A 194 3.50 -0.32 19.00
C GLY A 194 3.05 1.06 19.47
N ASP A 195 3.87 1.68 20.31
CA ASP A 195 3.51 2.95 20.96
C ASP A 195 3.18 4.06 19.94
N ILE A 196 2.01 4.70 20.11
CA ILE A 196 1.50 5.75 19.19
C ILE A 196 2.52 6.89 18.95
N PRO A 197 3.22 7.40 19.98
CA PRO A 197 4.25 8.41 19.77
C PRO A 197 5.43 7.92 18.91
N GLU A 198 5.77 6.63 18.96
CA GLU A 198 6.90 6.04 18.22
C GLU A 198 6.57 5.86 16.72
N ILE A 199 5.29 5.66 16.39
CA ILE A 199 4.85 5.49 14.99
C ILE A 199 4.49 6.81 14.30
N HIS A 200 4.17 7.87 15.06
CA HIS A 200 3.58 9.10 14.50
C HIS A 200 4.58 9.98 13.75
N ILE A 201 4.36 10.15 12.45
CA ILE A 201 4.99 11.18 11.61
C ILE A 201 3.89 12.11 11.08
N GLU A 202 4.01 13.41 11.39
CA GLU A 202 3.02 14.41 10.98
C GLU A 202 3.04 14.64 9.48
N ASN A 203 1.86 14.72 8.86
CA ASN A 203 1.65 14.93 7.42
C ASN A 203 2.24 13.83 6.53
N LEU A 204 2.51 12.64 7.08
CA LEU A 204 2.95 11.51 6.28
C LEU A 204 1.81 11.01 5.39
N VAL A 205 2.05 11.02 4.08
CA VAL A 205 1.14 10.49 3.07
C VAL A 205 1.54 9.04 2.81
N PRO A 206 0.77 8.07 3.32
CA PRO A 206 1.08 6.66 3.09
C PRO A 206 0.87 6.31 1.62
N ARG A 207 1.57 5.28 1.15
CA ARG A 207 1.35 4.74 -0.18
C ARG A 207 -0.02 4.08 -0.30
N ILE A 208 -0.70 4.42 -1.36
CA ILE A 208 -1.98 3.90 -1.79
C ILE A 208 -1.74 3.34 -3.19
N SER A 209 -2.02 2.05 -3.35
CA SER A 209 -1.97 1.39 -4.65
C SER A 209 -3.40 1.09 -5.10
N TYR A 210 -3.74 1.41 -6.34
CA TYR A 210 -4.92 0.94 -7.02
C TYR A 210 -4.51 -0.25 -7.88
N VAL A 211 -4.80 -1.46 -7.39
CA VAL A 211 -4.41 -2.72 -8.02
C VAL A 211 -5.53 -3.11 -8.97
N VAL A 212 -5.33 -2.82 -10.25
CA VAL A 212 -6.29 -3.09 -11.31
C VAL A 212 -6.02 -4.49 -11.88
N THR A 213 -7.03 -5.35 -11.83
CA THR A 213 -7.03 -6.66 -12.48
C THR A 213 -8.15 -6.71 -13.50
N ILE A 214 -7.83 -7.07 -14.74
CA ILE A 214 -8.80 -7.16 -15.83
C ILE A 214 -9.06 -8.63 -16.11
N LYS A 215 -10.33 -9.05 -16.11
CA LYS A 215 -10.75 -10.41 -16.48
C LYS A 215 -11.10 -10.46 -17.96
N ASP A 216 -10.58 -11.46 -18.66
CA ASP A 216 -10.97 -11.74 -20.05
C ASP A 216 -12.37 -12.38 -20.12
N ASP A 217 -12.84 -12.64 -21.35
CA ASP A 217 -14.15 -13.24 -21.62
C ASP A 217 -14.29 -14.66 -21.07
N SER A 218 -13.18 -15.34 -20.77
CA SER A 218 -13.18 -16.66 -20.12
C SER A 218 -13.26 -16.57 -18.59
N GLY A 219 -13.24 -15.36 -18.05
CA GLY A 219 -13.21 -15.07 -16.61
C GLY A 219 -11.82 -15.18 -15.99
N LYS A 220 -10.77 -15.39 -16.80
CA LYS A 220 -9.39 -15.47 -16.33
C LYS A 220 -8.85 -14.05 -16.12
N SER A 221 -8.26 -13.82 -14.95
CA SER A 221 -7.55 -12.56 -14.69
C SER A 221 -6.28 -12.49 -15.54
N LEU A 222 -6.11 -11.38 -16.25
CA LEU A 222 -4.83 -10.92 -16.75
C LEU A 222 -3.92 -10.54 -15.58
N ASP A 223 -2.65 -10.26 -15.87
CA ASP A 223 -1.71 -9.81 -14.83
C ASP A 223 -2.13 -8.44 -14.25
N ARG A 224 -1.73 -8.16 -13.02
CA ARG A 224 -2.14 -6.97 -12.28
C ARG A 224 -1.43 -5.72 -12.79
N ILE A 225 -2.15 -4.61 -12.87
CA ILE A 225 -1.59 -3.27 -13.10
C ILE A 225 -1.66 -2.52 -11.77
N VAL A 226 -0.57 -1.91 -11.35
CA VAL A 226 -0.53 -1.14 -10.10
C VAL A 226 -0.40 0.34 -10.42
N LEU A 227 -1.39 1.15 -10.02
CA LEU A 227 -1.31 2.62 -10.06
C LEU A 227 -1.10 3.12 -8.62
N SER A 228 0.01 3.78 -8.32
CA SER A 228 0.29 4.25 -6.95
C SER A 228 0.34 5.77 -6.86
N ASN A 229 -0.19 6.34 -5.78
CA ASN A 229 -0.11 7.78 -5.55
C ASN A 229 1.33 8.23 -5.28
N GLN A 230 1.57 9.53 -5.42
CA GLN A 230 2.82 10.15 -5.01
C GLN A 230 2.85 10.23 -3.48
N THR A 231 3.97 9.82 -2.90
CA THR A 231 4.18 9.75 -1.46
C THR A 231 5.29 10.69 -1.02
N ASN A 232 5.31 11.09 0.25
CA ASN A 232 6.39 11.90 0.84
C ASN A 232 7.30 11.07 1.78
N GLU A 233 7.52 9.79 1.48
CA GLU A 233 8.29 8.85 2.31
C GLU A 233 9.74 9.30 2.58
N GLU A 234 10.32 10.14 1.70
CA GLU A 234 11.66 10.72 1.87
C GLU A 234 11.71 11.88 2.88
N VAL A 235 10.56 12.40 3.33
CA VAL A 235 10.46 13.59 4.20
C VAL A 235 10.43 13.21 5.69
N ILE A 236 10.59 11.93 6.05
CA ILE A 236 10.69 11.53 7.45
C ILE A 236 11.89 12.25 8.09
N PRO A 237 11.68 13.09 9.14
CA PRO A 237 12.78 13.82 9.76
C PRO A 237 13.85 12.87 10.30
N ILE A 238 15.11 13.09 9.91
CA ILE A 238 16.25 12.23 10.27
C ILE A 238 16.35 12.06 11.78
N GLU A 239 16.07 13.11 12.55
CA GLU A 239 16.12 13.10 14.00
C GLU A 239 15.09 12.14 14.61
N ARG A 240 13.86 12.11 14.06
CA ARG A 240 12.81 11.19 14.53
C ARG A 240 13.12 9.75 14.16
N LEU A 241 13.62 9.54 12.94
CA LEU A 241 14.06 8.24 12.47
C LEU A 241 15.21 7.73 13.38
N ALA A 242 16.25 8.53 13.59
CA ALA A 242 17.37 8.18 14.46
C ALA A 242 16.94 7.91 15.91
N GLN A 243 16.06 8.75 16.47
CA GLN A 243 15.56 8.58 17.83
C GLN A 243 14.87 7.22 18.02
N ARG A 244 13.97 6.81 17.12
CA ARG A 244 13.32 5.49 17.18
C ARG A 244 14.33 4.35 17.17
N TYR A 245 15.30 4.40 16.26
CA TYR A 245 16.33 3.37 16.17
C TYR A 245 17.25 3.36 17.40
N PHE A 246 17.53 4.51 18.02
CA PHE A 246 18.27 4.58 19.29
C PHE A 246 17.48 4.07 20.50
N ASP A 247 16.17 4.34 20.55
CA ASP A 247 15.32 3.80 21.61
C ASP A 247 15.22 2.27 21.49
N LEU A 248 15.15 1.73 20.27
CA LEU A 248 15.24 0.29 20.03
C LEU A 248 16.61 -0.28 20.41
N GLU A 249 17.71 0.38 20.05
CA GLU A 249 19.06 -0.01 20.51
C GLU A 249 19.15 -0.01 22.04
N TYR A 250 18.56 0.98 22.70
CA TYR A 250 18.57 1.08 24.15
C TYR A 250 17.78 -0.06 24.79
N LYS A 251 16.58 -0.36 24.28
CA LYS A 251 15.74 -1.49 24.71
C LYS A 251 16.52 -2.81 24.57
N LEU A 252 17.19 -3.02 23.43
CA LEU A 252 18.04 -4.21 23.17
C LEU A 252 19.27 -4.36 24.08
N ARG A 253 19.77 -3.27 24.69
CA ARG A 253 21.01 -3.29 25.49
C ARG A 253 20.79 -3.41 27.00
N LYS A 254 19.68 -2.88 27.52
CA LYS A 254 19.55 -2.61 28.97
C LYS A 254 18.47 -3.41 29.68
N ASP A 255 17.61 -4.09 28.95
CA ASP A 255 16.48 -4.78 29.53
C ASP A 255 16.84 -6.27 29.72
N SER A 256 17.06 -6.68 30.97
CA SER A 256 17.44 -8.07 31.30
C SER A 256 16.32 -9.07 31.04
N ASP A 257 15.08 -8.59 30.92
CA ASP A 257 13.90 -9.37 30.51
C ASP A 257 13.81 -9.46 28.96
N PHE A 258 14.69 -8.77 28.24
CA PHE A 258 14.71 -8.66 26.76
C PHE A 258 15.50 -9.77 26.06
N VAL A 259 16.09 -10.70 26.83
CA VAL A 259 16.95 -11.80 26.32
C VAL A 259 16.17 -12.76 25.40
N SER A 260 14.83 -12.75 25.45
CA SER A 260 13.93 -13.53 24.60
C SER A 260 13.28 -12.70 23.46
N THR A 261 13.92 -11.62 23.00
CA THR A 261 13.40 -10.85 21.86
C THR A 261 14.00 -11.33 20.53
N ASN A 262 13.14 -11.42 19.52
CA ASN A 262 13.50 -11.70 18.13
C ASN A 262 13.18 -10.48 17.28
N LEU A 263 14.13 -10.05 16.44
CA LEU A 263 13.95 -8.92 15.53
C LEU A 263 13.68 -9.42 14.12
N ILE A 264 12.60 -8.95 13.49
CA ILE A 264 12.23 -9.30 12.12
C ILE A 264 12.17 -8.01 11.29
N ILE A 265 12.92 -7.96 10.19
CA ILE A 265 13.06 -6.75 9.36
C ILE A 265 12.39 -7.02 8.01
N ASN A 266 11.24 -6.40 7.74
CA ASN A 266 10.37 -6.83 6.64
C ASN A 266 10.32 -5.85 5.45
N SER A 267 10.59 -4.57 5.68
CA SER A 267 10.54 -3.60 4.58
C SER A 267 11.26 -2.32 4.97
N LEU A 268 12.36 -2.04 4.28
CA LEU A 268 13.12 -0.80 4.40
C LEU A 268 12.92 -0.02 3.10
N THR A 269 12.09 1.01 3.15
CA THR A 269 11.78 1.82 1.96
C THR A 269 12.62 3.09 1.89
N ASN A 270 13.34 3.42 2.96
CA ASN A 270 14.13 4.64 3.08
C ASN A 270 15.64 4.32 3.25
N PRO A 271 16.56 4.93 2.46
CA PRO A 271 18.01 4.72 2.59
C PRO A 271 18.59 5.06 3.96
N GLU A 272 18.08 6.09 4.65
CA GLU A 272 18.51 6.42 6.01
C GLU A 272 18.05 5.36 7.02
N GLU A 273 16.90 4.74 6.77
CA GLU A 273 16.39 3.64 7.57
C GLU A 273 17.33 2.42 7.45
N LEU A 274 17.77 2.10 6.24
CA LEU A 274 18.76 1.04 6.01
C LEU A 274 20.06 1.28 6.79
N ARG A 275 20.56 2.53 6.80
CA ARG A 275 21.77 2.89 7.56
C ARG A 275 21.60 2.68 9.06
N LEU A 276 20.43 3.03 9.61
CA LEU A 276 20.13 2.88 11.04
C LEU A 276 19.87 1.42 11.43
N VAL A 277 19.26 0.63 10.55
CA VAL A 277 19.10 -0.82 10.72
C VAL A 277 20.44 -1.52 10.89
N CYS A 278 21.46 -1.19 10.08
CA CYS A 278 22.78 -1.80 10.22
C CYS A 278 23.35 -1.61 11.64
N ARG A 279 23.18 -0.41 12.21
CA ARG A 279 23.63 -0.10 13.58
C ARG A 279 22.83 -0.87 14.63
N LEU A 280 21.52 -1.02 14.42
CA LEU A 280 20.64 -1.81 15.27
C LEU A 280 21.01 -3.30 15.24
N LEU A 281 21.30 -3.86 14.05
CA LEU A 281 21.74 -5.25 13.87
C LEU A 281 23.06 -5.53 14.59
N HIS A 282 24.01 -4.60 14.55
CA HIS A 282 25.25 -4.72 15.33
C HIS A 282 24.98 -4.79 16.84
N THR A 283 24.02 -3.98 17.32
CA THR A 283 23.60 -3.99 18.72
C THR A 283 22.91 -5.31 19.08
N ALA A 284 21.99 -5.77 18.25
CA ALA A 284 21.29 -7.05 18.43
C ALA A 284 22.29 -8.21 18.51
N TYR A 285 23.26 -8.26 17.60
CA TYR A 285 24.34 -9.26 17.63
C TYR A 285 25.15 -9.22 18.93
N ALA A 286 25.57 -8.03 19.36
CA ALA A 286 26.32 -7.87 20.61
C ALA A 286 25.50 -8.27 21.86
N SER A 287 24.18 -8.10 21.80
CA SER A 287 23.23 -8.51 22.84
C SER A 287 22.72 -9.95 22.71
N ALA A 288 23.23 -10.75 21.77
CA ALA A 288 22.77 -12.12 21.49
C ALA A 288 21.27 -12.24 21.14
N VAL A 289 20.70 -11.21 20.52
CA VAL A 289 19.32 -11.17 20.03
C VAL A 289 19.27 -11.80 18.64
N THR A 290 18.37 -12.76 18.43
CA THR A 290 18.18 -13.40 17.13
C THR A 290 17.53 -12.43 16.14
N THR A 291 18.09 -12.35 14.93
CA THR A 291 17.61 -11.44 13.88
C THR A 291 17.25 -12.23 12.63
N PHE A 292 16.14 -11.85 12.00
CA PHE A 292 15.65 -12.42 10.74
C PHE A 292 15.49 -11.29 9.71
N LEU A 293 15.95 -11.54 8.49
CA LEU A 293 15.91 -10.64 7.33
C LEU A 293 15.01 -11.21 6.25
#